data_AF-A0A498H4S9-F1
#
_entry.id   AF-A0A498H4S9-F1
#
_cell.length_a   1.000
_cell.length_b   1.000
_cell.length_c   1.000
_cell.angle_alpha   90.00
_cell.angle_beta   90.00
_cell.angle_gamma   90.00
#
_symmetry.space_group_name_H-M   'P 1'
#
loop_
_entity.id
_entity.type
_entity.pdbx_description
1 polymer ?
#
loop_
_entity_poly.entity_id
_entity_poly.type
_entity_poly.pdbx_seq_one_letter_code
_entity_poly.pdbx_strand_id
1 'polypeptide(L)' 'MSTEATTIPTTKSIRDRLKGYGNKGETYSDILTRIMDSIDKEEFMDRMYRRLEEKDQFVSLDDYESELNELQD' A
#
# COMPACT_ATOMS: atom_id res chain seq x y z
N MET A 1 17.44 -5.89 -21.05
CA MET A 1 17.66 -5.32 -19.70
C MET A 1 18.19 -6.42 -18.81
N SER A 2 19.29 -6.21 -18.11
CA SER A 2 19.88 -7.23 -17.23
C SER A 2 18.93 -7.47 -16.05
N THR A 3 18.38 -8.68 -15.96
CA THR A 3 17.63 -9.14 -14.80
C THR A 3 18.62 -9.42 -13.68
N GLU A 4 18.94 -8.41 -12.86
CA GLU A 4 19.76 -8.61 -11.65
C GLU A 4 18.98 -9.46 -10.65
N ALA A 5 19.16 -10.78 -10.75
CA ALA A 5 18.58 -11.72 -9.81
C ALA A 5 19.38 -11.68 -8.51
N THR A 6 18.69 -11.43 -7.40
CA THR A 6 19.25 -11.50 -6.06
C THR A 6 18.77 -12.76 -5.36
N THR A 7 19.59 -13.32 -4.46
CA THR A 7 19.21 -14.51 -3.70
C THR A 7 18.64 -14.11 -2.35
N ILE A 8 17.43 -14.58 -2.05
CA ILE A 8 16.81 -14.45 -0.72
C ILE A 8 16.82 -15.84 -0.07
N PRO A 9 17.62 -16.06 0.99
CA PRO A 9 17.59 -17.30 1.75
C PRO A 9 16.21 -17.53 2.38
N THR A 10 15.69 -18.75 2.28
CA THR A 10 14.41 -19.12 2.88
C THR A 10 14.39 -20.60 3.23
N THR A 11 13.43 -21.03 4.04
CA THR A 11 13.27 -22.44 4.39
C THR A 11 12.49 -23.20 3.33
N LYS A 12 12.65 -24.52 3.29
CA LYS A 12 11.85 -25.40 2.41
C LYS A 12 10.35 -25.22 2.65
N SER A 13 9.91 -25.10 3.90
CA SER A 13 8.50 -24.93 4.25
C SER A 13 7.92 -23.63 3.69
N ILE A 14 8.65 -22.52 3.78
CA ILE A 14 8.22 -21.24 3.23
C ILE A 14 8.18 -21.28 1.70
N ARG A 15 9.20 -21.86 1.05
CA ARG A 15 9.21 -22.03 -0.40
C ARG A 15 8.04 -22.89 -0.89
N ASP A 16 7.74 -23.98 -0.21
CA ASP A 16 6.64 -24.88 -0.59
C ASP A 16 5.28 -24.20 -0.38
N ARG A 17 5.13 -23.40 0.67
CA ARG A 17 3.97 -22.51 0.86
C ARG A 17 3.86 -21.46 -0.25
N LEU A 18 4.98 -20.83 -0.64
CA LEU A 18 5.01 -19.81 -1.69
C LEU A 18 4.52 -20.37 -3.04
N LYS A 19 4.91 -21.60 -3.38
CA LYS A 19 4.39 -22.30 -4.58
C LYS A 19 2.88 -22.47 -4.54
N GLY A 20 2.30 -22.69 -3.37
CA GLY A 20 0.85 -22.84 -3.19
C GLY A 20 0.07 -21.57 -3.54
N TYR A 21 0.71 -20.40 -3.53
CA TYR A 21 0.08 -19.15 -3.97
C TYR A 21 0.14 -18.94 -5.48
N GLY A 22 0.98 -19.68 -6.21
CA GLY A 22 1.22 -19.46 -7.63
C GLY A 22 0.35 -20.31 -8.55
N ASN A 23 0.19 -19.84 -9.79
CA ASN A 23 -0.44 -20.55 -10.88
C ASN A 23 0.60 -21.24 -11.79
N LYS A 24 0.14 -22.16 -12.63
CA LYS A 24 1.02 -22.84 -13.60
C LYS A 24 1.67 -21.82 -14.54
N GLY A 25 2.99 -21.75 -14.52
CA GLY A 25 3.79 -20.85 -15.36
C GLY A 25 4.25 -19.56 -14.66
N GLU A 26 3.78 -19.29 -13.44
CA GLU A 26 4.27 -18.15 -12.64
C GLU A 26 5.63 -18.44 -12.01
N THR A 27 6.48 -17.42 -11.96
CA THR A 27 7.75 -17.42 -11.22
C THR A 27 7.55 -17.00 -9.77
N TYR A 28 8.55 -17.24 -8.91
CA TYR A 28 8.50 -16.72 -7.54
C TYR A 28 8.41 -15.19 -7.50
N SER A 29 9.03 -14.49 -8.45
CA SER A 29 8.94 -13.04 -8.56
C SER A 29 7.50 -12.62 -8.85
N ASP A 30 6.80 -13.29 -9.76
CA ASP A 30 5.39 -12.96 -10.07
C ASP A 30 4.48 -13.14 -8.85
N ILE A 31 4.69 -14.23 -8.11
CA ILE A 31 3.94 -14.52 -6.88
C ILE A 31 4.21 -13.44 -5.82
N LEU A 32 5.48 -13.08 -5.62
CA LEU A 32 5.88 -12.08 -4.63
C LEU A 32 5.34 -10.69 -5.00
N THR A 33 5.44 -10.28 -6.26
CA THR A 33 4.89 -9.01 -6.75
C THR A 33 3.40 -8.92 -6.47
N ARG A 34 2.62 -9.96 -6.83
CA ARG A 34 1.17 -9.95 -6.57
C ARG A 34 0.82 -9.90 -5.08
N ILE A 35 1.61 -10.55 -4.23
CA ILE A 35 1.40 -10.48 -2.77
C ILE A 35 1.71 -9.06 -2.27
N MET A 36 2.81 -8.45 -2.72
CA MET A 36 3.17 -7.07 -2.35
C MET A 36 2.10 -6.07 -2.80
N ASP A 37 1.64 -6.16 -4.05
CA ASP A 37 0.59 -5.30 -4.59
C ASP A 37 -0.71 -5.40 -3.78
N SER A 38 -1.04 -6.60 -3.28
CA SER A 38 -2.21 -6.81 -2.43
C SER A 38 -2.06 -6.15 -1.07
N ILE A 39 -0.88 -6.25 -0.45
CA ILE A 39 -0.59 -5.63 0.85
C ILE A 39 -0.58 -4.11 0.71
N ASP A 40 0.09 -3.58 -0.31
CA ASP A 40 0.15 -2.15 -0.57
C ASP A 40 -1.24 -1.57 -0.80
N LYS A 41 -2.10 -2.29 -1.51
CA LYS A 41 -3.50 -1.90 -1.72
C LYS A 41 -4.29 -1.91 -0.42
N GLU A 42 -4.14 -2.94 0.41
CA GLU A 42 -4.82 -3.03 1.70
C GLU A 42 -4.38 -1.90 2.64
N GLU A 43 -3.07 -1.69 2.80
CA GLU A 43 -2.54 -0.57 3.57
C GLU A 43 -3.00 0.79 3.05
N PHE A 44 -3.04 0.96 1.73
CA PHE A 44 -3.51 2.19 1.11
C PHE A 44 -4.98 2.43 1.45
N MET A 45 -5.83 1.41 1.31
CA MET A 45 -7.25 1.50 1.66
C MET A 45 -7.43 1.82 3.15
N ASP A 46 -6.68 1.17 4.04
CA ASP A 46 -6.72 1.43 5.48
C ASP A 46 -6.37 2.89 5.82
N ARG A 47 -5.34 3.44 5.17
CA ARG A 47 -4.97 4.86 5.30
C ARG A 47 -6.07 5.78 4.77
N MET A 48 -6.72 5.43 3.67
CA MET A 48 -7.82 6.23 3.10
C MET A 48 -9.06 6.20 3.98
N TYR A 49 -9.42 5.06 4.55
CA TYR A 49 -10.54 4.96 5.47
C TYR A 49 -10.33 5.81 6.73
N ARG A 50 -9.14 5.79 7.34
CA ARG A 50 -8.83 6.68 8.48
C ARG A 50 -9.00 8.16 8.14
N ARG A 51 -8.52 8.59 6.97
CA ARG A 51 -8.71 9.98 6.51
C ARG A 51 -10.18 10.33 6.27
N LEU A 52 -11.00 9.37 5.85
CA LEU A 52 -12.43 9.57 5.65
C LEU A 52 -13.20 9.61 6.99
N GLU A 53 -12.78 8.87 8.01
CA GLU A 53 -13.33 8.98 9.37
C GLU A 53 -13.03 10.34 10.00
N GLU A 54 -11.87 10.91 9.68
CA GLU A 54 -11.48 12.27 10.09
C GLU A 54 -12.13 13.35 9.20
N LYS A 55 -12.91 12.99 8.16
CA LYS A 55 -13.39 13.92 7.12
C LYS A 55 -14.22 15.09 7.68
N ASP A 56 -14.97 14.86 8.75
CA ASP A 56 -15.77 15.88 9.43
C ASP A 56 -14.92 16.92 10.18
N GLN A 57 -13.60 16.70 10.30
CA GLN A 57 -12.65 17.69 10.84
C GLN A 57 -12.01 18.58 9.76
N PHE A 58 -12.27 18.30 8.47
CA PHE A 58 -11.73 19.12 7.39
C PHE A 58 -12.72 20.23 7.05
N VAL A 59 -12.29 21.47 7.27
CA VAL A 59 -12.97 22.67 6.76
C VAL A 59 -12.55 22.92 5.31
N SER A 60 -13.39 23.61 4.54
CA SER A 60 -13.01 24.04 3.18
C SER A 60 -11.81 24.97 3.25
N LEU A 61 -10.98 24.99 2.20
CA LEU A 61 -9.90 25.97 2.10
C LEU A 61 -10.44 27.40 2.11
N ASP A 62 -11.61 27.63 1.50
CA ASP A 62 -12.29 28.92 1.52
C ASP A 62 -12.70 29.33 2.95
N ASP A 63 -13.16 28.37 3.76
CA ASP A 63 -13.55 28.62 5.16
C ASP A 63 -12.31 28.90 6.03
N TYR A 64 -11.22 28.15 5.80
CA TYR A 64 -9.94 28.32 6.49
C TYR A 64 -9.30 29.68 6.19
N GLU A 65 -9.33 30.12 4.93
CA GLU A 65 -8.83 31.43 4.52
C GLU A 65 -9.66 32.58 5.11
N SER A 66 -10.97 32.40 5.26
CA SER A 66 -11.83 33.39 5.94
C SER A 66 -11.53 33.51 7.43
N GLU A 67 -11.42 32.38 8.16
CA GLU A 67 -11.11 32.37 9.59
C GLU A 67 -9.74 32.98 9.91
N LEU A 68 -8.73 32.74 9.07
CA LEU A 68 -7.39 33.30 9.27
C LEU A 68 -7.35 34.83 9.08
N ASN A 69 -8.17 35.36 8.19
CA ASN A 69 -8.26 36.80 7.98
C ASN A 69 -8.99 37.50 9.13
N GLU A 70 -9.98 36.85 9.76
CA GLU A 70 -10.72 37.39 10.91
C GLU A 70 -9.87 37.44 12.21
N LEU A 71 -8.82 36.62 12.32
CA LEU A 71 -7.90 36.61 13.47
C LEU A 71 -6.78 37.67 13.37
N GLN A 72 -6.73 38.45 12.28
CA GLN A 72 -5.73 39.49 12.05
C GLN A 72 -6.26 40.93 12.25
N ASP A 73 -7.54 41.08 12.58
CA ASP A 73 -8.19 42.35 13.00
C ASP A 73 -8.41 42.40 14.53
#